data_AF-A0A1B7IWR0-F1
#
_entry.id   AF-A0A1B7IWR0-F1
#
_cell.length_a   1.000
_cell.length_b   1.000
_cell.length_c   1.000
_cell.angle_alpha   90.00
_cell.angle_beta   90.00
_cell.angle_gamma   90.00
#
_symmetry.space_group_name_H-M   'P 1'
#
loop_
_entity.id
_entity.type
_entity.pdbx_description
1 polymer ?
#
loop_
_entity_poly.entity_id
_entity_poly.type
_entity_poly.pdbx_seq_one_letter_code
_entity_poly.pdbx_strand_id
1 'polypeptide(L)' 'MDDDALITSDFRTAIEKAIRNCMLRYEPRMSDVVVTAIAEDGYSPLELCFHIVAYMDFSNRKDVLEFDILLDNRQHWCVE' A
#
# COMPACT_ATOMS: atom_id res chain seq x y z
N MET A 1 20.64 -14.23 14.05
CA MET A 1 19.25 -14.53 14.41
C MET A 1 18.46 -13.45 13.71
N ASP A 2 18.14 -13.74 12.45
CA ASP A 2 17.78 -12.77 11.41
C ASP A 2 16.31 -12.98 10.98
N ASP A 3 15.55 -13.66 11.84
CA ASP A 3 14.14 -14.01 11.61
C ASP A 3 13.24 -12.78 11.58
N ASP A 4 13.58 -11.70 12.30
CA ASP A 4 12.74 -10.51 12.39
C ASP A 4 12.66 -9.76 11.03
N ALA A 5 13.80 -9.58 10.35
CA ALA A 5 13.85 -8.92 9.05
C ALA A 5 13.14 -9.74 7.94
N LEU A 6 13.20 -11.07 8.03
CA LEU A 6 12.47 -11.97 7.15
C LEU A 6 10.96 -11.82 7.35
N ILE A 7 10.49 -11.90 8.61
CA ILE A 7 9.07 -11.75 8.96
C ILE A 7 8.53 -10.37 8.54
N THR A 8 9.29 -9.29 8.72
CA THR A 8 8.90 -7.94 8.27
C THR A 8 8.78 -7.88 6.74
N SER A 9 9.68 -8.52 6.00
CA SER A 9 9.62 -8.55 4.53
C SER A 9 8.42 -9.36 4.00
N ASP A 10 8.11 -10.49 4.65
CA ASP A 10 6.93 -11.30 4.36
C ASP A 10 5.64 -10.54 4.68
N PHE A 11 5.61 -9.81 5.81
CA PHE A 11 4.47 -8.99 6.20
C PHE A 11 4.21 -7.86 5.20
N ARG A 12 5.26 -7.14 4.77
CA ARG A 12 5.15 -6.09 3.75
C ARG A 12 4.59 -6.62 2.44
N THR A 13 5.09 -7.77 1.99
CA THR A 13 4.60 -8.44 0.78
C THR A 13 3.15 -8.90 0.93
N ALA A 14 2.75 -9.37 2.11
CA ALA A 14 1.37 -9.77 2.39
C ALA A 14 0.42 -8.56 2.37
N ILE A 15 0.81 -7.44 2.97
CA ILE A 15 0.05 -6.19 2.97
C ILE A 15 -0.08 -5.62 1.55
N GLU A 16 1.01 -5.60 0.77
CA GLU A 16 1.03 -5.18 -0.63
C GLU A 16 -0.03 -5.94 -1.45
N LYS A 17 -0.01 -7.27 -1.35
CA LYS A 17 -0.98 -8.14 -2.01
C LYS A 17 -2.40 -7.91 -1.50
N ALA A 18 -2.58 -7.71 -0.19
CA ALA A 18 -3.89 -7.48 0.41
C ALA A 18 -4.50 -6.16 -0.10
N ILE A 19 -3.73 -5.07 -0.11
CA ILE A 19 -4.15 -3.76 -0.63
C ILE A 19 -4.52 -3.87 -2.10
N ARG A 20 -3.64 -4.45 -2.93
CA ARG A 20 -3.89 -4.64 -4.36
C ARG A 20 -5.18 -5.44 -4.60
N ASN A 21 -5.36 -6.55 -3.88
CA ASN A 21 -6.54 -7.38 -4.02
C ASN A 21 -7.81 -6.68 -3.55
N CYS A 22 -7.76 -5.94 -2.44
CA CYS A 22 -8.88 -5.14 -1.96
C CYS A 22 -9.28 -4.07 -2.98
N MET A 23 -8.32 -3.29 -3.48
CA MET A 23 -8.55 -2.24 -4.47
C MET A 23 -9.22 -2.78 -5.74
N LEU A 24 -8.66 -3.86 -6.32
CA LEU A 24 -9.23 -4.52 -7.50
C LEU A 24 -10.60 -5.16 -7.24
N ARG A 25 -10.84 -5.64 -6.02
CA ARG A 25 -12.11 -6.28 -5.65
C ARG A 25 -13.23 -5.28 -5.42
N TYR A 26 -12.95 -4.17 -4.75
CA TYR A 26 -13.95 -3.18 -4.40
C TYR A 26 -14.21 -2.20 -5.53
N GLU A 27 -13.21 -1.91 -6.37
CA GLU A 27 -13.31 -0.88 -7.40
C GLU A 27 -12.90 -1.46 -8.78
N PRO A 28 -13.80 -2.19 -9.47
CA PRO A 28 -13.50 -2.92 -10.71
C PRO A 28 -13.15 -2.03 -11.91
N ARG A 29 -13.26 -0.70 -11.75
CA ARG A 29 -12.83 0.32 -12.74
C ARG A 29 -11.32 0.57 -12.68
N MET A 30 -10.65 0.11 -11.63
CA MET A 30 -9.19 0.14 -11.55
C MET A 30 -8.60 -0.87 -12.54
N SER A 31 -7.82 -0.37 -13.50
CA SER A 31 -7.14 -1.18 -14.51
C SER A 31 -5.85 -1.78 -13.97
N ASP A 32 -5.13 -1.04 -13.13
CA ASP A 32 -3.91 -1.53 -12.50
C ASP A 32 -3.66 -0.83 -11.17
N VAL A 33 -3.01 -1.53 -10.24
CA VAL A 33 -2.64 -0.99 -8.93
C VAL A 33 -1.22 -1.44 -8.62
N VAL A 34 -0.34 -0.47 -8.47
CA VAL A 34 1.04 -0.63 -8.05
C VAL A 34 1.15 -0.22 -6.60
N VAL A 35 1.57 -1.14 -5.75
CA VAL A 35 1.84 -0.88 -4.33
C VAL A 35 3.33 -1.08 -4.13
N THR A 36 4.01 -0.07 -3.60
CA THR A 36 5.46 -0.09 -3.36
C THR A 36 5.71 0.14 -1.89
N ALA A 37 6.36 -0.81 -1.22
CA ALA A 37 6.75 -0.62 0.16
C ALA A 37 7.97 0.32 0.24
N ILE A 38 7.83 1.45 0.94
CA ILE A 38 8.91 2.40 1.16
C ILE A 38 9.72 1.91 2.35
N ALA A 39 10.90 1.35 2.13
CA ALA A 39 11.84 1.06 3.20
C ALA A 39 12.52 2.38 3.58
N GLU A 40 12.08 3.01 4.67
CA GLU A 40 12.79 4.17 5.21
C GLU A 40 14.12 3.70 5.80
N ASP A 41 15.16 3.80 4.97
CA ASP A 41 16.56 3.61 5.34
C ASP A 41 16.97 4.80 6.23
N GLY A 42 16.50 4.84 7.47
CA GLY A 42 16.89 5.91 8.39
C GLY A 42 16.20 5.96 9.74
N TYR A 43 14.88 5.77 9.82
CA TYR A 43 14.15 5.99 11.06
C TYR A 43 13.00 4.98 11.18
N SER A 44 13.05 4.17 12.25
CA SER A 44 12.03 3.20 12.68
C SER A 44 11.80 1.95 11.80
N PRO A 45 12.35 0.77 12.17
CA PRO A 45 12.00 -0.52 11.54
C PRO A 45 10.52 -0.96 11.71
N LEU A 46 9.74 -0.17 12.45
CA LEU A 46 8.34 -0.45 12.80
C LEU A 46 7.35 0.40 11.96
N GLU A 47 7.83 1.41 11.23
CA GLU A 47 6.96 2.26 10.41
C GLU A 47 6.82 1.64 9.01
N LEU A 48 5.60 1.24 8.69
CA LEU A 48 5.29 0.54 7.45
C LEU A 48 4.65 1.52 6.46
N CYS A 49 5.49 2.20 5.69
CA CYS A 49 5.06 3.07 4.60
C CYS A 49 4.85 2.30 3.30
N PHE A 50 3.73 2.56 2.63
CA PHE A 50 3.40 2.03 1.30
C PHE A 50 2.93 3.15 0.40
N HIS A 51 3.60 3.31 -0.74
CA HIS A 51 3.14 4.17 -1.82
C HIS A 51 2.21 3.39 -2.74
N ILE A 52 1.03 3.92 -3.02
CA ILE A 52 0.02 3.26 -3.86
C ILE A 52 -0.29 4.15 -5.05
N VAL A 53 -0.14 3.59 -6.24
CA VAL A 53 -0.53 4.19 -7.51
C VAL A 53 -1.57 3.28 -8.16
N ALA A 54 -2.81 3.75 -8.23
CA ALA A 54 -3.90 3.07 -8.90
C ALA A 54 -4.27 3.80 -10.19
N TYR A 55 -4.39 3.04 -11.27
CA TYR A 55 -4.84 3.52 -12.58
C TYR A 55 -6.30 3.14 -12.75
N MET A 56 -7.15 4.12 -13.03
CA MET A 56 -8.58 3.94 -13.26
C MET A 56 -8.94 4.38 -14.67
N ASP A 57 -9.80 3.61 -15.32
CA ASP A 57 -10.38 4.03 -16.60
C ASP A 57 -11.76 4.61 -16.34
N PHE A 58 -11.86 5.94 -16.41
CA PHE A 58 -13.11 6.65 -16.23
C PHE A 58 -13.56 7.24 -17.57
N SER A 59 -14.50 6.57 -18.23
CA SER A 59 -15.20 7.05 -19.44
C SER A 59 -14.24 7.70 -20.46
N ASN A 60 -13.23 6.94 -20.91
CA ASN A 60 -12.25 7.34 -21.93
C ASN A 60 -11.19 8.35 -21.43
N ARG A 61 -11.03 8.50 -20.12
CA ARG A 61 -9.90 9.17 -19.46
C ARG A 61 -9.20 8.19 -18.53
N LYS A 62 -7.88 8.14 -18.63
CA LYS A 62 -7.03 7.43 -17.66
C LYS A 62 -6.79 8.38 -16.50
N ASP A 63 -7.42 8.08 -15.38
CA ASP A 63 -7.18 8.78 -14.13
C ASP A 63 -6.16 7.98 -13.31
N VAL A 64 -5.25 8.71 -12.65
CA VAL A 64 -4.26 8.16 -11.73
C VAL A 64 -4.61 8.63 -10.34
N LEU A 65 -4.72 7.68 -9.42
CA LEU A 65 -4.87 7.91 -8.00
C LEU A 65 -3.55 7.52 -7.33
N GLU A 66 -2.88 8.51 -6.75
CA GLU A 66 -1.60 8.33 -6.04
C GLU A 66 -1.79 8.77 -4.59
N PHE A 67 -1.43 7.90 -3.64
CA PHE A 67 -1.48 8.19 -2.22
C PHE A 67 -0.54 7.28 -1.43
N ASP A 68 -0.05 7.80 -0.31
CA ASP A 68 0.77 7.05 0.64
C ASP A 68 -0.08 6.55 1.81
N ILE A 69 0.16 5.32 2.23
CA ILE A 69 -0.35 4.77 3.48
C ILE A 69 0.82 4.56 4.42
N LEU A 70 0.80 5.26 5.55
CA LEU A 70 1.64 4.97 6.70
C LEU A 70 0.86 4.07 7.66
N LEU A 71 1.27 2.82 7.80
CA LEU A 71 0.84 1.97 8.91
C LEU A 71 1.70 2.33 10.13
N ASP A 72 1.27 3.37 10.85
CA ASP A 72 1.68 3.58 12.24
C ASP A 72 0.72 2.82 13.15
N ASN A 73 1.23 2.25 14.25
CA ASN A 73 0.41 1.54 15.23
C ASN A 73 -0.56 2.48 16.00
N ARG A 74 -0.56 3.78 15.68
CA ARG A 74 -1.52 4.78 16.17
C ARG A 74 -2.56 5.03 15.08
N GLN A 75 -3.57 4.16 15.05
CA GLN A 75 -4.70 4.24 14.13
C GLN A 75 -5.44 5.58 14.28
N HIS A 76 -5.12 6.57 13.46
CA HIS A 76 -5.94 7.74 13.22
C HIS A 76 -6.58 7.63 11.83
N TRP A 77 -7.59 6.78 11.71
CA TRP A 77 -8.50 6.85 10.58
C TRP A 77 -9.47 8.01 10.86
N CYS A 78 -9.24 9.18 10.27
CA CYS A 78 -10.29 10.21 10.18
C CYS A 78 -11.02 10.01 8.87
N VAL A 79 -12.25 9.52 8.97
CA VAL A 79 -13.26 9.65 7.91
C VAL A 79 -14.13 10.83 8.33
N GLU A 80 -13.92 11.99 7.71
CA GLU A 80 -14.87 13.12 7.72
C GLU A 80 -15.90 12.96 6.59
#